data_AF-A0A9E3ABD2-F1
#
_entry.id   AF-A0A9E3ABD2-F1
#
_cell.length_a   1.000
_cell.length_b   1.000
_cell.length_c   1.000
_cell.angle_alpha   90.00
_cell.angle_beta   90.00
_cell.angle_gamma   90.00
#
_symmetry.space_group_name_H-M   'P 1'
#
loop_
_entity.id
_entity.type
_entity.pdbx_description
1 polymer ?
#
loop_
_entity_poly.entity_id
_entity_poly.type
_entity_poly.pdbx_seq_one_letter_code
_entity_poly.pdbx_strand_id
1 'polypeptide(L)'
;MSDHLRNTGPMLASPRCGAKTRSGGACRSPAVRGKKRCRMHGGAPGSGAPKANQNARKHGLFTRDAIAERRQIQALWVKRGSWWRR
;
A
#
# COMPACT_ATOMS: atom_id res chain seq x y z
N MET A 1 6.29 4.55 43.98
CA MET A 1 6.34 4.03 42.60
C MET A 1 5.00 3.36 42.34
N SER A 2 4.23 3.81 41.35
CA SER A 2 2.81 3.44 41.21
C SER A 2 2.62 1.94 40.96
N ASP A 3 2.03 1.24 41.92
CA ASP A 3 1.91 -0.23 41.97
C ASP A 3 0.59 -0.73 41.36
N HIS A 4 0.23 -0.19 40.19
CA HIS A 4 -0.98 -0.60 39.49
C HIS A 4 -0.65 -1.70 38.49
N LEU A 5 -1.27 -2.87 38.68
CA LEU A 5 -1.18 -4.01 37.76
C LEU A 5 -1.68 -3.59 36.37
N ARG A 6 -0.77 -3.43 35.40
CA ARG A 6 -1.14 -3.06 34.03
C ARG A 6 -1.56 -4.32 33.27
N ASN A 7 -2.76 -4.30 32.70
CA ASN A 7 -3.20 -5.32 31.73
C ASN A 7 -2.47 -5.11 30.39
N THR A 8 -1.28 -5.70 30.24
CA THR A 8 -0.43 -5.59 29.04
C THR A 8 -0.65 -6.72 28.03
N GLY A 9 -1.40 -7.77 28.39
CA GLY A 9 -1.62 -8.95 27.53
C GLY A 9 -2.14 -8.59 26.12
N PRO A 10 -3.21 -7.80 25.98
CA PRO A 10 -3.70 -7.35 24.68
C PRO A 10 -2.67 -6.55 23.88
N MET A 11 -1.86 -5.74 24.58
CA MET A 11 -0.79 -4.96 23.95
C MET A 11 0.37 -5.82 23.47
N LEU A 12 0.57 -7.03 23.99
CA LEU A 12 1.60 -7.97 23.53
C LEU A 12 1.07 -8.86 22.40
N ALA A 13 -0.19 -9.31 22.48
CA ALA A 13 -0.83 -10.16 21.49
C ALA A 13 -1.13 -9.45 20.16
N SER A 14 -1.26 -8.12 20.15
CA SER A 14 -1.52 -7.36 18.91
C SER A 14 -0.39 -7.53 17.88
N PRO A 15 -0.69 -7.65 16.58
CA PRO A 15 0.33 -7.55 15.53
C PRO A 15 1.13 -6.25 15.64
N ARG A 16 2.43 -6.29 15.32
CA ARG A 16 3.29 -5.09 15.25
C ARG A 16 3.17 -4.42 13.88
N CYS A 17 3.32 -3.09 13.86
CA CYS A 17 3.22 -2.29 12.65
C CYS A 17 4.27 -2.66 11.58
N GLY A 18 5.53 -2.85 11.97
CA GLY A 18 6.61 -3.24 11.06
C GLY A 18 6.94 -2.25 9.93
N ALA A 19 6.48 -0.99 9.98
CA ALA A 19 6.88 0.03 9.00
C ALA A 19 8.33 0.46 9.26
N LYS A 20 9.08 0.79 8.21
CA LYS A 20 10.46 1.30 8.35
C LYS A 20 10.43 2.67 9.05
N THR A 21 11.12 2.79 10.17
CA THR A 21 11.28 4.04 10.90
C THR A 21 12.37 4.90 10.27
N ARG A 22 12.44 6.18 10.65
CA ARG A 22 13.52 7.09 10.22
C ARG A 22 14.91 6.60 10.62
N SER A 23 15.01 5.91 11.75
CA SER A 23 16.24 5.26 12.23
C SER A 23 16.57 3.94 11.53
N GLY A 24 15.79 3.53 10.52
CA GLY A 24 16.04 2.32 9.73
C GLY A 24 15.46 1.03 10.30
N GLY A 25 15.00 1.03 11.55
CA GLY A 25 14.39 -0.14 12.21
C GLY A 25 12.93 -0.37 11.83
N ALA A 26 12.35 -1.46 12.33
CA ALA A 26 10.93 -1.77 12.18
C ALA A 26 10.10 -1.15 13.31
N CYS A 27 8.95 -0.55 12.98
CA CYS A 27 8.05 0.05 13.96
C CYS A 27 7.45 -1.01 14.90
N ARG A 28 7.71 -0.86 16.20
CA ARG A 28 7.24 -1.76 17.27
C ARG A 28 5.88 -1.39 17.87
N SER A 29 5.26 -0.30 17.41
CA SER A 29 3.92 0.08 17.86
C SER A 29 2.88 -0.98 17.43
N PRO A 30 1.83 -1.22 18.23
CA PRO A 30 0.76 -2.12 17.85
C PRO A 30 0.05 -1.61 16.58
N ALA A 31 -0.32 -2.53 15.70
CA ALA A 31 -1.16 -2.25 14.56
C ALA A 31 -2.57 -1.87 15.02
N VAL A 32 -3.24 -0.99 14.26
CA VAL A 32 -4.65 -0.68 14.53
C VAL A 32 -5.50 -1.92 14.22
N ARG A 33 -6.53 -2.20 15.03
CA ARG A 33 -7.45 -3.33 14.82
C ARG A 33 -7.94 -3.38 13.37
N GLY A 34 -7.79 -4.54 12.73
CA GLY A 34 -8.18 -4.75 11.32
C GLY A 34 -7.24 -4.13 10.27
N LYS A 35 -6.12 -3.54 10.67
CA LYS A 35 -5.12 -2.95 9.77
C LYS A 35 -3.74 -3.55 9.98
N LYS A 36 -2.87 -3.39 8.98
CA LYS A 36 -1.49 -3.86 9.02
C LYS A 36 -0.51 -2.90 9.69
N ARG A 37 -0.88 -1.63 9.87
CA ARG A 37 0.02 -0.56 10.34
C ARG A 37 -0.54 0.16 11.58
N CYS A 38 0.34 0.80 12.35
CA CYS A 38 -0.06 1.62 13.48
C CYS A 38 -0.63 2.97 13.01
N ARG A 39 -1.28 3.69 13.93
CA ARG A 39 -1.85 5.03 13.69
C ARG A 39 -0.87 5.99 13.01
N MET A 40 0.41 5.96 13.41
CA MET A 40 1.46 6.86 12.88
C MET A 40 1.99 6.47 11.49
N HIS A 41 1.78 5.23 11.05
CA HIS A 41 2.30 4.73 9.77
C HIS A 41 1.16 4.32 8.82
N GLY A 42 0.11 5.15 8.76
CA GLY A 42 -1.01 4.94 7.83
C GLY A 42 -2.10 3.99 8.33
N GLY A 43 -2.19 3.77 9.64
CA GLY A 43 -3.28 3.00 10.28
C GLY A 43 -4.42 3.87 10.83
N ALA A 44 -4.30 5.20 10.84
CA ALA A 44 -5.33 6.08 11.40
C ALA A 44 -6.68 5.96 10.64
N PRO A 45 -7.83 6.23 11.28
CA PRO A 45 -9.09 6.39 10.55
C PRO A 45 -8.93 7.41 9.42
N GLY A 46 -9.48 7.14 8.23
CA GLY A 46 -9.30 8.00 7.06
C GLY A 46 -7.87 8.02 6.46
N SER A 47 -6.96 7.17 6.93
CA SER A 47 -5.63 7.04 6.35
C SER A 47 -5.68 6.47 4.93
N GLY A 48 -4.95 7.09 4.02
CA GLY A 48 -4.86 6.66 2.63
C GLY A 48 -5.72 7.53 1.72
N ALA A 49 -5.52 7.37 0.42
CA ALA A 49 -6.22 8.19 -0.56
C ALA A 49 -7.67 7.70 -0.71
N PRO A 50 -8.67 8.59 -0.80
CA PRO A 50 -10.05 8.19 -0.99
C PRO A 50 -10.22 7.47 -2.34
N LYS A 51 -11.24 6.61 -2.42
CA LYS A 51 -11.59 5.93 -3.67
C LYS A 51 -11.87 6.99 -4.74
N ALA A 52 -11.33 6.81 -5.94
CA ALA A 52 -11.43 7.74 -7.06
C ALA A 52 -10.79 9.14 -6.84
N ASN A 53 -9.82 9.27 -5.92
CA ASN A 53 -9.02 10.50 -5.85
C ASN A 53 -8.32 10.79 -7.19
N GLN A 54 -8.33 12.05 -7.60
CA GLN A 54 -7.64 12.51 -8.80
C GLN A 54 -6.30 13.18 -8.49
N ASN A 55 -5.98 13.43 -7.21
CA ASN A 55 -4.77 14.14 -6.78
C ASN A 55 -3.47 13.41 -7.17
N ALA A 56 -3.50 12.08 -7.24
CA ALA A 56 -2.37 11.28 -7.70
C ALA A 56 -2.24 11.24 -9.24
N ARG A 57 -3.26 11.68 -9.99
CA ARG A 57 -3.25 11.70 -11.45
C ARG A 57 -2.38 12.86 -11.94
N LYS A 58 -1.33 12.55 -12.71
CA LYS A 58 -0.44 13.55 -13.32
C LYS A 58 -0.78 13.78 -14.80
N HIS A 59 -0.55 12.79 -15.63
CA HIS A 59 -0.70 12.88 -17.10
C HIS A 59 -1.67 11.83 -17.68
N GLY A 60 -2.41 11.09 -16.85
CA GLY A 60 -3.42 10.11 -17.30
C GLY A 60 -2.89 8.81 -17.92
N LEU A 61 -1.60 8.71 -18.28
CA LEU A 61 -1.00 7.51 -18.87
C LEU A 61 -1.17 6.21 -18.05
N PHE A 62 -1.35 6.30 -16.73
CA PHE A 62 -1.57 5.14 -15.85
C PHE A 62 -3.05 4.91 -15.50
N THR A 63 -3.97 5.59 -16.19
CA THR A 63 -5.39 5.26 -16.07
C THR A 63 -5.65 3.87 -16.64
N ARG A 64 -6.72 3.23 -16.14
CA ARG A 64 -7.14 1.90 -16.60
C ARG A 64 -7.31 1.86 -18.11
N ASP A 65 -7.92 2.90 -18.69
CA ASP A 65 -8.26 2.95 -20.10
C ASP A 65 -6.99 3.15 -20.96
N ALA A 66 -6.08 4.06 -20.57
CA ALA A 66 -4.79 4.24 -21.26
C ALA A 66 -3.90 2.99 -21.19
N ILE A 67 -3.95 2.23 -20.08
CA ILE A 67 -3.25 0.95 -19.97
C ILE A 67 -3.87 -0.09 -20.91
N ALA A 68 -5.21 -0.14 -21.00
CA ALA A 68 -5.92 -1.07 -21.86
C ALA A 68 -5.61 -0.82 -23.35
N GLU A 69 -5.63 0.44 -23.78
CA GLU A 69 -5.27 0.83 -25.14
C GLU A 69 -3.84 0.41 -25.51
N ARG A 70 -2.87 0.72 -24.65
CA ARG A 70 -1.47 0.29 -24.87
C ARG A 70 -1.33 -1.22 -24.98
N ARG A 71 -2.04 -1.99 -24.16
CA ARG A 71 -2.04 -3.46 -24.22
C ARG A 71 -2.65 -3.97 -25.53
N GLN A 72 -3.73 -3.35 -26.03
CA GLN A 72 -4.33 -3.70 -27.31
C GLN A 72 -3.37 -3.44 -28.46
N ILE A 73 -2.73 -2.26 -28.50
CA ILE A 73 -1.71 -1.94 -29.50
C ILE A 73 -0.57 -2.95 -29.42
N GLN A 74 -0.01 -3.21 -28.23
CA GLN A 74 1.06 -4.20 -28.07
C GLN A 74 0.66 -5.59 -28.58
N ALA A 75 -0.57 -6.04 -28.33
CA ALA A 75 -1.07 -7.31 -28.82
C ALA A 75 -1.15 -7.36 -30.36
N LEU A 76 -1.51 -6.26 -31.02
CA LEU A 76 -1.50 -6.16 -32.49
C LEU A 76 -0.07 -6.25 -33.05
N TRP A 77 0.89 -5.61 -32.40
CA TRP A 77 2.30 -5.66 -32.79
C TRP A 77 2.88 -7.07 -32.62
N VAL A 78 2.60 -7.75 -31.50
CA VAL A 78 3.02 -9.14 -31.27
C VAL A 78 2.40 -10.08 -32.30
N LYS A 79 1.12 -9.92 -32.63
CA LYS A 79 0.44 -10.73 -33.66
C LYS A 79 1.02 -10.52 -35.07
N ARG A 80 1.46 -9.30 -35.41
CA ARG A 80 2.11 -9.00 -36.70
C ARG A 80 3.60 -9.37 -36.73
N GLY A 81 4.26 -9.37 -35.58
CA GLY A 81 5.70 -9.63 -35.43
C GLY A 81 6.14 -11.09 -35.62
N SER A 82 5.21 -12.02 -35.83
CA SER A 82 5.53 -13.37 -36.29
C SER A 82 6.07 -13.40 -37.73
N TRP A 83 5.92 -12.31 -38.49
CA TRP A 83 6.41 -12.16 -39.85
C TRP A 83 7.81 -11.53 -39.97
N TRP A 84 8.32 -10.86 -38.92
CA TRP A 84 9.60 -10.15 -38.93
C TRP A 84 10.76 -10.93 -38.28
N ARG A 85 10.55 -12.20 -37.91
CA ARG A 85 11.57 -13.10 -37.33
C ARG A 85 12.00 -14.24 -38.28
N ARG A 86 11.63 -14.18 -39.56
CA ARG A 86 12.12 -15.07 -40.60
C ARG A 86 12.93 -14.27 -41.60
#